data_AF-U2Q079-F1
#
_entry.id   AF-U2Q079-F1
#
_cell.length_a   1.000
_cell.length_b   1.000
_cell.length_c   1.000
_cell.angle_alpha   90.00
_cell.angle_beta   90.00
_cell.angle_gamma   90.00
#
_symmetry.space_group_name_H-M   'P 1'
#
loop_
_entity.id
_entity.type
_entity.pdbx_description
1 polymer ?
#
loop_
_entity_poly.entity_id
_entity_poly.type
_entity_poly.pdbx_seq_one_letter_code
_entity_poly.pdbx_strand_id
1 'polypeptide(L)'
;MNHDKILEIIDKYFYNKSIEIKEEYIYSKEDIKNAENVFKVEVNKDCPVCKNSENVIKYGKSKKGIQRYRCKKCCKNFSDITGSPLSYSKKPIGMWIKYMFCIKEKLTLRKIAEILNIDLKTSFHWRHKILSVIGTKIMNKKLFNIEVDEIRLKESFKGNHSINKNFSITRLDKERYMLNGQILKRENIIILNCKDIEDNKFIKPSSKSFINGEILHTILKPIIDEKSRYIATPRNWTYFYFAKDNNMKVIIDGSMGFNTKYFEKLVILNTCGMHNKEIIKRGREFKKFLKSFHNVASKYLSFYINWFVITLEETNIALGLLRKFITGKKQLRAEDFKIVNYKGEILRDTNFCDETICEF
;
A
#
# COMPACT_ATOMS: atom_id res chain seq x y z
N MET A 1 5.80 11.76 -26.34
CA MET A 1 4.77 11.55 -27.38
C MET A 1 3.42 11.40 -26.68
N ASN A 2 2.35 11.90 -27.31
CA ASN A 2 1.12 12.41 -26.68
C ASN A 2 0.34 11.38 -25.84
N HIS A 3 -0.18 11.83 -24.69
CA HIS A 3 -0.90 11.04 -23.67
C HIS A 3 -2.11 10.29 -24.25
N ASP A 4 -2.75 10.84 -25.29
CA ASP A 4 -3.98 10.31 -25.87
C ASP A 4 -3.75 9.11 -26.79
N LYS A 5 -2.61 9.06 -27.51
CA LYS A 5 -2.18 7.87 -28.29
C LYS A 5 -1.83 6.68 -27.39
N ILE A 6 -1.42 6.95 -26.14
CA ILE A 6 -1.16 5.93 -25.13
C ILE A 6 -2.48 5.34 -24.63
N LEU A 7 -3.51 6.16 -24.40
CA LEU A 7 -4.83 5.70 -23.97
C LEU A 7 -5.57 4.94 -25.08
N GLU A 8 -5.50 5.38 -26.34
CA GLU A 8 -6.08 4.66 -27.49
C GLU A 8 -5.50 3.25 -27.68
N ILE A 9 -4.18 3.09 -27.50
CA ILE A 9 -3.49 1.80 -27.64
C ILE A 9 -3.76 0.91 -26.42
N ILE A 10 -4.01 1.49 -25.25
CA ILE A 10 -4.46 0.77 -24.07
C ILE A 10 -5.90 0.27 -24.32
N ASP A 11 -6.84 1.13 -24.67
CA ASP A 11 -8.25 0.79 -24.83
C ASP A 11 -8.50 -0.26 -25.92
N LYS A 12 -7.71 -0.24 -27.02
CA LYS A 12 -7.82 -1.22 -28.10
C LYS A 12 -7.37 -2.64 -27.71
N TYR A 13 -6.53 -2.80 -26.69
CA TYR A 13 -5.94 -4.09 -26.30
C TYR A 13 -6.43 -4.66 -24.96
N PHE A 14 -7.11 -3.86 -24.14
CA PHE A 14 -7.68 -4.33 -22.86
C PHE A 14 -9.14 -4.78 -22.96
N TYR A 15 -9.78 -4.66 -24.12
CA TYR A 15 -11.12 -5.16 -24.37
C TYR A 15 -11.05 -6.59 -24.96
N ASN A 16 -11.67 -7.54 -24.25
CA ASN A 16 -11.91 -8.95 -24.61
C ASN A 16 -10.72 -9.91 -24.48
N LYS A 17 -10.63 -10.59 -23.33
CA LYS A 17 -10.70 -12.08 -23.26
C LYS A 17 -10.54 -12.62 -21.84
N SER A 18 -11.59 -13.28 -21.35
CA SER A 18 -11.54 -14.34 -20.36
C SER A 18 -11.05 -15.61 -21.05
N ILE A 19 -9.84 -16.11 -20.75
CA ILE A 19 -9.34 -17.36 -21.37
C ILE A 19 -8.63 -18.25 -20.35
N GLU A 20 -8.98 -19.52 -20.43
CA GLU A 20 -8.39 -20.68 -19.76
C GLU A 20 -6.88 -20.79 -19.98
N ILE A 21 -6.18 -21.10 -18.89
CA ILE A 21 -4.74 -20.98 -18.74
C ILE A 21 -4.03 -22.17 -19.42
N LYS A 22 -3.42 -21.94 -20.59
CA LYS A 22 -2.30 -22.75 -21.12
C LYS A 22 -0.99 -21.96 -21.00
N GLU A 23 0.08 -22.66 -20.63
CA GLU A 23 1.37 -22.13 -20.14
C GLU A 23 2.17 -21.28 -21.15
N GLU A 24 1.77 -21.23 -22.43
CA GLU A 24 2.55 -20.57 -23.49
C GLU A 24 2.05 -19.18 -23.92
N TYR A 25 0.88 -18.71 -23.47
CA TYR A 25 0.29 -17.46 -23.98
C TYR A 25 -0.13 -16.50 -22.87
N ILE A 26 0.81 -16.18 -21.97
CA ILE A 26 0.58 -15.09 -21.02
C ILE A 26 0.95 -13.72 -21.66
N TYR A 27 1.82 -13.67 -22.69
CA TYR A 27 2.35 -12.41 -23.28
C TYR A 27 2.80 -12.56 -24.75
N SER A 28 2.65 -11.52 -25.58
CA SER A 28 3.30 -11.43 -26.90
C SER A 28 4.71 -10.79 -26.83
N LYS A 29 5.58 -11.02 -27.83
CA LYS A 29 6.93 -10.42 -27.89
C LYS A 29 6.92 -8.88 -27.97
N GLU A 30 5.84 -8.31 -28.51
CA GLU A 30 5.68 -6.86 -28.68
C GLU A 30 5.32 -6.15 -27.36
N ASP A 31 4.57 -6.81 -26.46
CA ASP A 31 4.18 -6.30 -25.13
C ASP A 31 5.41 -5.99 -24.26
N ILE A 32 6.42 -6.84 -24.36
CA ILE A 32 7.68 -6.71 -23.63
C ILE A 32 8.47 -5.50 -24.15
N LYS A 33 8.49 -5.30 -25.47
CA LYS A 33 9.24 -4.24 -26.16
C LYS A 33 8.66 -2.84 -25.88
N ASN A 34 7.35 -2.72 -25.72
CA ASN A 34 6.67 -1.44 -25.45
C ASN A 34 6.83 -0.98 -24.00
N ALA A 35 6.70 -1.90 -23.05
CA ALA A 35 6.94 -1.58 -21.65
C ALA A 35 8.42 -1.20 -21.40
N GLU A 36 9.36 -1.76 -22.17
CA GLU A 36 10.78 -1.36 -22.17
C GLU A 36 11.00 0.09 -22.67
N ASN A 37 10.14 0.64 -23.53
CA ASN A 37 10.27 2.02 -24.00
C ASN A 37 9.77 3.05 -22.98
N VAL A 38 8.80 2.71 -22.12
CA VAL A 38 8.36 3.53 -20.97
C VAL A 38 9.49 3.71 -19.94
N PHE A 39 10.47 2.79 -19.91
CA PHE A 39 11.65 2.90 -19.05
C PHE A 39 12.66 3.96 -19.44
N LYS A 40 12.58 4.52 -20.66
CA LYS A 40 13.56 5.48 -21.17
C LYS A 40 13.28 6.94 -20.79
N VAL A 41 12.36 7.20 -19.85
CA VAL A 41 12.11 8.57 -19.35
C VAL A 41 13.40 9.15 -18.79
N GLU A 42 13.83 10.29 -19.33
CA GLU A 42 15.06 10.98 -18.91
C GLU A 42 14.97 11.40 -17.45
N VAL A 43 15.81 10.77 -16.63
CA VAL A 43 15.98 11.11 -15.22
C VAL A 43 16.83 12.38 -15.15
N ASN A 44 16.33 13.43 -14.50
CA ASN A 44 17.12 14.60 -14.15
C ASN A 44 18.36 14.13 -13.36
N LYS A 45 19.57 14.42 -13.86
CA LYS A 45 20.80 13.68 -13.52
C LYS A 45 21.52 14.22 -12.28
N ASP A 46 20.76 14.64 -11.28
CA ASP A 46 21.33 15.12 -10.03
C ASP A 46 21.98 13.96 -9.28
N CYS A 47 23.12 14.21 -8.63
CA CYS A 47 23.68 13.21 -7.74
C CYS A 47 22.67 12.88 -6.63
N PRO A 48 22.28 11.60 -6.42
CA PRO A 48 21.28 11.26 -5.42
C PRO A 48 21.73 11.56 -3.98
N VAL A 49 23.04 11.68 -3.75
CA VAL A 49 23.67 11.91 -2.45
C VAL A 49 23.84 13.40 -2.17
N CYS A 50 24.56 14.15 -3.01
CA CYS A 50 24.86 15.57 -2.75
C CYS A 50 23.97 16.55 -3.51
N LYS A 51 22.98 16.06 -4.27
CA LYS A 51 22.02 16.83 -5.08
C LYS A 51 22.62 17.80 -6.12
N ASN A 52 23.93 17.77 -6.32
CA ASN A 52 24.60 18.58 -7.34
C ASN A 52 24.54 17.87 -8.71
N SER A 53 24.17 18.62 -9.73
CA SER A 53 24.02 18.18 -11.13
C SER A 53 25.26 18.45 -11.98
N GLU A 54 25.93 19.58 -11.75
CA GLU A 54 27.06 20.09 -12.54
C GLU A 54 28.28 19.15 -12.57
N ASN A 55 28.43 18.33 -11.52
CA ASN A 55 29.58 17.45 -11.34
C ASN A 55 29.32 15.99 -11.70
N VAL A 56 28.28 15.68 -12.48
CA VAL A 56 27.92 14.30 -12.83
C VAL A 56 28.46 13.91 -14.20
N ILE A 57 29.29 12.87 -14.25
CA ILE A 57 29.81 12.29 -15.50
C ILE A 57 29.24 10.91 -15.79
N LYS A 58 29.11 10.56 -17.08
CA LYS A 58 28.84 9.18 -17.51
C LYS A 58 30.03 8.29 -17.15
N TYR A 59 29.74 7.13 -16.56
CA TYR A 59 30.75 6.18 -16.06
C TYR A 59 30.51 4.77 -16.62
N GLY A 60 30.37 4.71 -17.95
CA GLY A 60 30.07 3.49 -18.70
C GLY A 60 28.63 2.99 -18.54
N LYS A 61 28.36 1.81 -19.09
CA LYS A 61 27.07 1.10 -18.95
C LYS A 61 27.27 -0.20 -18.17
N SER A 62 26.24 -0.65 -17.48
CA SER A 62 26.23 -2.01 -16.90
C SER A 62 26.20 -3.07 -18.01
N LYS A 63 26.43 -4.35 -17.65
CA LYS A 63 26.25 -5.51 -18.55
C LYS A 63 24.84 -5.60 -19.19
N LYS A 64 23.88 -4.79 -18.74
CA LYS A 64 22.49 -4.74 -19.20
C LYS A 64 22.13 -3.43 -19.91
N GLY A 65 23.13 -2.64 -20.30
CA GLY A 65 22.92 -1.38 -21.00
C GLY A 65 22.48 -0.19 -20.14
N ILE A 66 22.19 -0.39 -18.85
CA ILE A 66 21.83 0.71 -17.92
C ILE A 66 23.01 1.68 -17.79
N GLN A 67 22.77 2.97 -17.99
CA GLN A 67 23.80 4.00 -17.86
C GLN A 67 24.23 4.15 -16.40
N ARG A 68 25.54 4.18 -16.17
CA ARG A 68 26.14 4.49 -14.87
C ARG A 68 26.67 5.92 -14.89
N TYR A 69 26.69 6.53 -13.72
CA TYR A 69 27.20 7.87 -13.49
C TYR A 69 28.12 7.88 -12.28
N ARG A 70 29.04 8.85 -12.26
CA ARG A 70 29.89 9.17 -11.11
C ARG A 70 29.79 10.66 -10.85
N CYS A 71 29.49 11.03 -9.60
CA CYS A 71 29.58 12.43 -9.18
C CYS A 71 31.02 12.74 -8.81
N LYS A 72 31.63 13.77 -9.43
CA LYS A 72 32.99 14.23 -9.10
C LYS A 72 33.06 14.88 -7.72
N LYS A 73 32.01 15.60 -7.29
CA LYS A 73 31.96 16.28 -5.99
C LYS A 73 32.01 15.31 -4.80
N CYS A 74 31.11 14.32 -4.75
CA CYS A 74 31.04 13.38 -3.63
C CYS A 74 31.65 12.00 -3.94
N CYS A 75 32.20 11.81 -5.14
CA CYS A 75 32.81 10.56 -5.61
C CYS A 75 31.89 9.33 -5.60
N LYS A 76 30.58 9.48 -5.39
CA LYS A 76 29.60 8.38 -5.39
C LYS A 76 29.15 8.02 -6.80
N ASN A 77 28.94 6.71 -7.01
CA ASN A 77 28.42 6.15 -8.24
C ASN A 77 26.91 5.93 -8.15
N PHE A 78 26.21 6.14 -9.26
CA PHE A 78 24.78 5.85 -9.40
C PHE A 78 24.44 5.44 -10.84
N SER A 79 23.18 5.19 -11.13
CA SER A 79 22.68 4.72 -12.44
C SER A 79 21.29 5.27 -12.71
N ASP A 80 20.77 5.08 -13.93
CA ASP A 80 19.40 5.50 -14.30
C ASP A 80 18.32 4.91 -13.38
N ILE A 81 18.58 3.75 -12.77
CA ILE A 81 17.64 3.06 -11.88
C ILE A 81 17.90 3.34 -10.39
N THR A 82 18.88 4.16 -10.05
CA THR A 82 19.16 4.53 -8.66
C THR A 82 18.01 5.36 -8.11
N GLY A 83 17.53 5.03 -6.91
CA GLY A 83 16.35 5.69 -6.32
C GLY A 83 15.02 5.11 -6.79
N SER A 84 15.02 4.29 -7.85
CA SER A 84 13.80 3.67 -8.37
C SER A 84 13.52 2.30 -7.72
N PRO A 85 12.30 1.77 -7.86
CA PRO A 85 11.94 0.43 -7.41
C PRO A 85 12.73 -0.69 -8.11
N LEU A 86 13.36 -0.40 -9.25
CA LEU A 86 14.28 -1.34 -9.91
C LEU A 86 15.70 -1.28 -9.36
N SER A 87 16.02 -0.36 -8.45
CA SER A 87 17.29 -0.37 -7.73
C SER A 87 17.57 -1.78 -7.18
N TYR A 88 18.82 -2.22 -7.34
CA TYR A 88 19.31 -3.55 -6.94
C TYR A 88 18.69 -4.74 -7.70
N SER A 89 17.80 -4.52 -8.68
CA SER A 89 17.24 -5.61 -9.49
C SER A 89 18.32 -6.24 -10.37
N LYS A 90 18.51 -7.54 -10.19
CA LYS A 90 19.32 -8.37 -11.09
C LYS A 90 18.50 -8.98 -12.24
N LYS A 91 17.20 -8.72 -12.34
CA LYS A 91 16.36 -9.26 -13.43
C LYS A 91 15.94 -8.17 -14.42
N PRO A 92 15.75 -8.51 -15.70
CA PRO A 92 15.28 -7.58 -16.72
C PRO A 92 13.86 -7.12 -16.42
N ILE A 93 13.50 -5.99 -17.00
CA ILE A 93 12.22 -5.35 -16.70
C ILE A 93 11.02 -6.16 -17.20
N GLY A 94 11.16 -6.83 -18.35
CA GLY A 94 10.14 -7.76 -18.84
C GLY A 94 9.66 -8.76 -17.78
N MET A 95 10.55 -9.28 -16.94
CA MET A 95 10.14 -10.20 -15.85
C MET A 95 9.27 -9.52 -14.78
N TRP A 96 9.54 -8.26 -14.44
CA TRP A 96 8.73 -7.51 -13.47
C TRP A 96 7.33 -7.21 -14.03
N ILE A 97 7.23 -6.90 -15.31
CA ILE A 97 5.95 -6.70 -16.00
C ILE A 97 5.14 -8.00 -15.96
N LYS A 98 5.74 -9.13 -16.34
CA LYS A 98 5.10 -10.45 -16.23
C LYS A 98 4.63 -10.75 -14.80
N TYR A 99 5.44 -10.40 -13.79
CA TYR A 99 5.04 -10.53 -12.39
C TYR A 99 3.78 -9.73 -12.06
N MET A 100 3.64 -8.49 -12.56
CA MET A 100 2.46 -7.65 -12.31
C MET A 100 1.19 -8.21 -12.94
N PHE A 101 1.29 -8.83 -14.11
CA PHE A 101 0.16 -9.56 -14.69
C PHE A 101 -0.23 -10.77 -13.83
N CYS A 102 0.74 -11.48 -13.27
CA CYS A 102 0.43 -12.54 -12.32
C CYS A 102 -0.24 -12.02 -11.03
N ILE A 103 0.08 -10.79 -10.60
CA ILE A 103 -0.63 -10.11 -9.50
C ILE A 103 -2.06 -9.80 -9.91
N LYS A 104 -2.31 -9.28 -11.13
CA LYS A 104 -3.67 -9.05 -11.65
C LYS A 104 -4.53 -10.33 -11.53
N GLU A 105 -4.00 -11.46 -11.97
CA GLU A 105 -4.66 -12.77 -11.92
C GLU A 105 -4.67 -13.43 -10.52
N LYS A 106 -4.19 -12.73 -9.49
CA LYS A 106 -4.14 -13.19 -8.09
C LYS A 106 -3.44 -14.54 -7.90
N LEU A 107 -2.48 -14.88 -8.76
CA LEU A 107 -1.77 -16.17 -8.69
C LEU A 107 -1.00 -16.35 -7.38
N THR A 108 -0.81 -17.59 -6.97
CA THR A 108 -0.03 -17.92 -5.76
C THR A 108 1.46 -17.65 -5.98
N LEU A 109 2.21 -17.36 -4.91
CA LEU A 109 3.65 -17.10 -5.01
C LEU A 109 4.43 -18.26 -5.66
N ARG A 110 3.98 -19.50 -5.42
CA ARG A 110 4.58 -20.71 -6.00
C ARG A 110 4.33 -20.80 -7.50
N LYS A 111 3.10 -20.58 -7.96
CA LYS A 111 2.81 -20.59 -9.40
C LYS A 111 3.54 -19.46 -10.13
N ILE A 112 3.68 -18.28 -9.51
CA ILE A 112 4.49 -17.19 -10.09
C ILE A 112 5.99 -17.55 -10.15
N ALA A 113 6.51 -18.19 -9.10
CA ALA A 113 7.89 -18.64 -9.04
C ALA A 113 8.20 -19.66 -10.15
N GLU A 114 7.27 -20.58 -10.39
CA GLU A 114 7.29 -21.57 -11.47
C GLU A 114 7.24 -20.89 -12.85
N ILE A 115 6.22 -20.06 -13.13
CA ILE A 115 6.04 -19.35 -14.42
C ILE A 115 7.27 -18.51 -14.79
N LEU A 116 7.88 -17.84 -13.81
CA LEU A 116 9.02 -16.94 -14.06
C LEU A 116 10.38 -17.60 -13.87
N ASN A 117 10.41 -18.88 -13.49
CA ASN A 117 11.61 -19.62 -13.11
C ASN A 117 12.51 -18.83 -12.13
N ILE A 118 11.92 -18.44 -11.00
CA ILE A 118 12.59 -17.73 -9.90
C ILE A 118 12.35 -18.44 -8.58
N ASP A 119 13.27 -18.25 -7.62
CA ASP A 119 13.08 -18.77 -6.27
C ASP A 119 11.85 -18.16 -5.58
N LEU A 120 11.18 -18.96 -4.72
CA LEU A 120 9.98 -18.54 -4.00
C LEU A 120 10.22 -17.30 -3.13
N LYS A 121 11.40 -17.15 -2.50
CA LYS A 121 11.73 -15.95 -1.72
C LYS A 121 11.86 -14.73 -2.61
N THR A 122 12.39 -14.91 -3.83
CA THR A 122 12.45 -13.84 -4.84
C THR A 122 11.04 -13.41 -5.25
N SER A 123 10.16 -14.36 -5.52
CA SER A 123 8.75 -14.07 -5.82
C SER A 123 8.07 -13.31 -4.67
N PHE A 124 8.25 -13.77 -3.43
CA PHE A 124 7.73 -13.10 -2.23
C PHE A 124 8.23 -11.65 -2.11
N HIS A 125 9.53 -11.44 -2.26
CA HIS A 125 10.14 -10.11 -2.22
C HIS A 125 9.59 -9.19 -3.32
N TRP A 126 9.45 -9.69 -4.55
CA TRP A 126 8.93 -8.92 -5.67
C TRP A 126 7.51 -8.44 -5.45
N ARG A 127 6.63 -9.33 -4.96
CA ARG A 127 5.26 -8.95 -4.57
C ARG A 127 5.27 -7.78 -3.61
N HIS A 128 5.99 -7.90 -2.50
CA HIS A 128 6.02 -6.84 -1.50
C HIS A 128 6.68 -5.57 -2.01
N LYS A 129 7.72 -5.67 -2.84
CA LYS A 129 8.33 -4.51 -3.50
C LYS A 129 7.32 -3.75 -4.34
N ILE A 130 6.61 -4.45 -5.25
CA ILE A 130 5.57 -3.86 -6.09
C ILE A 130 4.51 -3.19 -5.23
N LEU A 131 3.89 -3.93 -4.31
CA LEU A 131 2.80 -3.45 -3.47
C LEU A 131 3.18 -2.30 -2.53
N SER A 132 4.42 -2.27 -2.05
CA SER A 132 4.91 -1.19 -1.17
C SER A 132 5.16 0.14 -1.90
N VAL A 133 5.43 0.09 -3.20
CA VAL A 133 5.70 1.26 -4.05
C VAL A 133 4.38 1.91 -4.45
N ILE A 134 3.41 1.08 -4.83
CA ILE A 134 2.07 1.51 -5.25
C ILE A 134 1.40 2.43 -4.22
N GLY A 135 1.51 2.10 -2.93
CA GLY A 135 0.90 2.88 -1.85
C GLY A 135 1.37 4.33 -1.75
N THR A 136 2.52 4.68 -2.34
CA THR A 136 3.05 6.05 -2.30
C THR A 136 2.24 7.06 -3.12
N LYS A 137 1.31 6.60 -3.98
CA LYS A 137 0.56 7.44 -4.91
C LYS A 137 -0.95 7.30 -4.81
N ILE A 138 -1.45 6.57 -3.82
CA ILE A 138 -2.89 6.28 -3.69
C ILE A 138 -3.67 7.49 -3.15
N MET A 139 -3.01 8.49 -2.56
CA MET A 139 -3.68 9.63 -1.93
C MET A 139 -3.03 10.96 -2.27
N ASN A 140 -3.47 11.57 -3.37
CA ASN A 140 -3.03 12.92 -3.74
C ASN A 140 -4.10 13.99 -3.48
N LYS A 141 -5.27 13.61 -2.97
CA LYS A 141 -6.40 14.52 -2.74
C LYS A 141 -6.91 14.40 -1.30
N LYS A 142 -7.31 15.54 -0.72
CA LYS A 142 -8.11 15.57 0.50
C LYS A 142 -9.54 15.12 0.17
N LEU A 143 -10.18 14.44 1.12
CA LEU A 143 -11.52 13.88 1.02
C LEU A 143 -12.56 14.91 1.45
N PHE A 144 -13.63 15.07 0.66
CA PHE A 144 -14.68 16.06 0.94
C PHE A 144 -16.00 15.43 1.41
N ASN A 145 -16.43 15.74 2.64
CA ASN A 145 -17.60 15.11 3.30
C ASN A 145 -17.51 13.57 3.33
N ILE A 146 -16.95 13.05 4.41
CA ILE A 146 -16.45 11.68 4.41
C ILE A 146 -17.41 10.68 5.06
N GLU A 147 -17.35 9.44 4.59
CA GLU A 147 -17.92 8.28 5.26
C GLU A 147 -16.80 7.39 5.80
N VAL A 148 -16.95 6.90 7.03
CA VAL A 148 -15.93 6.12 7.74
C VAL A 148 -16.51 4.80 8.25
N ASP A 149 -15.70 3.75 8.13
CA ASP A 149 -15.89 2.44 8.77
C ASP A 149 -14.57 1.95 9.41
N GLU A 150 -14.71 1.07 10.40
CA GLU A 150 -13.61 0.44 11.11
C GLU A 150 -13.53 -1.05 10.76
N ILE A 151 -12.54 -1.42 9.94
CA ILE A 151 -12.28 -2.83 9.66
C ILE A 151 -11.38 -3.39 10.76
N ARG A 152 -11.91 -4.32 11.55
CA ARG A 152 -11.15 -5.09 12.55
C ARG A 152 -10.66 -6.41 11.99
N LEU A 153 -9.35 -6.67 12.12
CA LEU A 153 -8.68 -7.93 11.78
C LEU A 153 -7.84 -8.43 12.95
N LYS A 154 -7.88 -9.73 13.23
CA LYS A 154 -6.98 -10.33 14.23
C LYS A 154 -5.53 -10.30 13.73
N GLU A 155 -4.59 -9.84 14.56
CA GLU A 155 -3.17 -9.77 14.22
C GLU A 155 -2.63 -11.14 13.78
N SER A 156 -1.98 -11.23 12.62
CA SER A 156 -1.51 -12.47 12.01
C SER A 156 0.01 -12.51 11.95
N PHE A 157 0.59 -13.58 12.46
CA PHE A 157 2.05 -13.83 12.46
C PHE A 157 2.48 -14.84 11.40
N LYS A 158 1.71 -14.95 10.31
CA LYS A 158 1.99 -15.86 9.20
C LYS A 158 3.45 -15.74 8.73
N GLY A 159 4.12 -16.89 8.61
CA GLY A 159 5.54 -16.95 8.22
C GLY A 159 6.54 -16.70 9.35
N ASN A 160 6.09 -16.44 10.58
CA ASN A 160 6.96 -16.21 11.75
C ASN A 160 7.13 -17.46 12.64
N HIS A 161 6.46 -18.57 12.32
CA HIS A 161 6.24 -19.70 13.24
C HIS A 161 7.39 -20.71 13.35
N SER A 162 8.39 -20.68 12.46
CA SER A 162 9.42 -21.74 12.40
C SER A 162 10.87 -21.26 12.57
N ILE A 163 11.12 -19.95 12.51
CA ILE A 163 12.50 -19.42 12.46
C ILE A 163 12.91 -18.74 13.77
N ASN A 164 11.95 -18.26 14.57
CA ASN A 164 12.23 -17.57 15.81
C ASN A 164 11.97 -18.51 16.99
N LYS A 165 13.03 -19.06 17.61
CA LYS A 165 12.96 -19.96 18.77
C LYS A 165 12.18 -19.34 19.95
N ASN A 166 12.18 -18.02 20.03
CA ASN A 166 11.50 -17.28 21.09
C ASN A 166 10.05 -16.95 20.75
N PHE A 167 9.54 -17.36 19.58
CA PHE A 167 8.17 -17.09 19.16
C PHE A 167 7.44 -18.38 18.79
N SER A 168 6.29 -18.63 19.43
CA SER A 168 5.42 -19.74 19.04
C SER A 168 3.96 -19.33 19.13
N ILE A 169 3.12 -19.87 18.23
CA ILE A 169 1.67 -19.76 18.37
C ILE A 169 1.19 -21.02 19.09
N THR A 170 0.49 -20.85 20.20
CA THR A 170 -0.07 -21.96 20.96
C THR A 170 -1.07 -22.70 20.08
N ARG A 171 -0.82 -23.99 19.76
CA ARG A 171 -1.69 -24.79 18.87
C ARG A 171 -3.13 -24.86 19.38
N LEU A 172 -3.31 -24.85 20.69
CA LEU A 172 -4.59 -24.91 21.39
C LEU A 172 -5.32 -23.56 21.42
N ASP A 173 -4.56 -22.45 21.51
CA ASP A 173 -5.13 -21.12 21.63
C ASP A 173 -4.63 -20.21 20.50
N LYS A 174 -5.46 -20.04 19.48
CA LYS A 174 -5.21 -19.10 18.37
C LYS A 174 -5.36 -17.65 18.82
N GLU A 175 -5.78 -17.35 20.04
CA GLU A 175 -5.87 -15.98 20.56
C GLU A 175 -4.56 -15.52 21.23
N ARG A 176 -3.64 -16.43 21.56
CA ARG A 176 -2.40 -16.12 22.27
C ARG A 176 -1.17 -16.57 21.49
N TYR A 177 -0.02 -16.02 21.87
CA TYR A 177 1.29 -16.41 21.36
C TYR A 177 2.34 -16.27 22.47
N MET A 178 3.40 -17.05 22.39
CA MET A 178 4.56 -16.86 23.26
C MET A 178 5.60 -16.00 22.56
N LEU A 179 6.17 -15.06 23.30
CA LEU A 179 7.32 -14.26 22.88
C LEU A 179 8.30 -14.14 24.05
N ASN A 180 9.55 -14.59 23.86
CA ASN A 180 10.60 -14.55 24.90
C ASN A 180 10.13 -15.16 26.25
N GLY A 181 9.39 -16.27 26.20
CA GLY A 181 8.85 -16.95 27.39
C GLY A 181 7.59 -16.33 27.98
N GLN A 182 7.10 -15.19 27.47
CA GLN A 182 5.87 -14.54 27.94
C GLN A 182 4.68 -14.90 27.04
N ILE A 183 3.53 -15.20 27.65
CA ILE A 183 2.28 -15.45 26.94
C ILE A 183 1.56 -14.11 26.72
N LEU A 184 1.39 -13.73 25.46
CA LEU A 184 0.75 -12.48 25.05
C LEU A 184 -0.54 -12.76 24.30
N LYS A 185 -1.53 -11.87 24.45
CA LYS A 185 -2.78 -11.92 23.69
C LYS A 185 -2.59 -11.24 22.34
N ARG A 186 -3.07 -11.88 21.27
CA ARG A 186 -3.15 -11.27 19.94
C ARG A 186 -4.14 -10.13 19.98
N GLU A 187 -3.75 -9.00 19.41
CA GLU A 187 -4.60 -7.83 19.32
C GLU A 187 -5.38 -7.80 18.00
N ASN A 188 -6.40 -6.95 17.95
CA ASN A 188 -7.06 -6.62 16.69
C ASN A 188 -6.35 -5.42 16.07
N ILE A 189 -5.98 -5.51 14.79
CA ILE A 189 -5.56 -4.36 14.01
C ILE A 189 -6.81 -3.70 13.47
N ILE A 190 -6.94 -2.41 13.75
CA ILE A 190 -8.01 -1.57 13.22
C ILE A 190 -7.48 -0.88 11.97
N ILE A 191 -8.30 -0.89 10.93
CA ILE A 191 -8.03 -0.24 9.66
C ILE A 191 -9.16 0.76 9.44
N LEU A 192 -8.78 2.01 9.26
CA LEU A 192 -9.72 3.05 8.86
C LEU A 192 -9.99 2.91 7.38
N ASN A 193 -11.28 2.78 7.07
CA ASN A 193 -11.79 2.65 5.72
C ASN A 193 -12.70 3.84 5.48
N CYS A 194 -12.26 4.79 4.66
CA CYS A 194 -12.95 6.03 4.39
C CYS A 194 -13.21 6.23 2.90
N LYS A 195 -14.33 6.85 2.56
CA LYS A 195 -14.54 7.42 1.23
C LYS A 195 -15.17 8.80 1.34
N ASP A 196 -15.15 9.57 0.28
CA ASP A 196 -15.91 10.81 0.19
C ASP A 196 -17.10 10.69 -0.77
N ILE A 197 -17.83 11.78 -0.97
CA ILE A 197 -18.99 11.81 -1.87
C ILE A 197 -18.64 11.62 -3.34
N GLU A 198 -17.38 11.86 -3.73
CA GLU A 198 -16.85 11.65 -5.08
C GLU A 198 -16.25 10.23 -5.24
N ASP A 199 -16.42 9.36 -4.25
CA ASP A 199 -15.83 8.02 -4.16
C ASP A 199 -14.28 8.01 -4.22
N ASN A 200 -13.64 9.11 -3.80
CA ASN A 200 -12.22 9.11 -3.45
C ASN A 200 -12.03 8.25 -2.19
N LYS A 201 -11.00 7.40 -2.17
CA LYS A 201 -10.86 6.31 -1.19
C LYS A 201 -9.64 6.53 -0.31
N PHE A 202 -9.78 6.26 0.98
CA PHE A 202 -8.67 6.19 1.92
C PHE A 202 -8.80 4.91 2.74
N ILE A 203 -7.80 4.04 2.70
CA ILE A 203 -7.77 2.83 3.50
C ILE A 203 -6.38 2.72 4.13
N LYS A 204 -6.30 2.74 5.46
CA LYS A 204 -5.02 2.68 6.17
C LYS A 204 -5.14 1.99 7.52
N PRO A 205 -4.17 1.14 7.91
CA PRO A 205 -4.07 0.64 9.26
C PRO A 205 -3.88 1.80 10.24
N SER A 206 -4.68 1.85 11.31
CA SER A 206 -4.62 2.90 12.32
C SER A 206 -3.86 2.42 13.56
N SER A 207 -4.48 1.57 14.36
CA SER A 207 -4.04 1.19 15.70
C SER A 207 -4.29 -0.29 15.98
N LYS A 208 -3.76 -0.74 17.12
CA LYS A 208 -4.11 -2.03 17.70
C LYS A 208 -5.14 -1.83 18.82
N SER A 209 -6.05 -2.79 18.94
CA SER A 209 -7.07 -2.93 19.98
C SER A 209 -8.18 -1.86 20.00
N PHE A 210 -7.86 -0.57 20.03
CA PHE A 210 -8.84 0.53 20.12
C PHE A 210 -8.43 1.77 19.32
N ILE A 211 -9.39 2.67 19.04
CA ILE A 211 -9.16 4.00 18.45
C ILE A 211 -9.53 5.06 19.48
N ASN A 212 -8.55 5.90 19.85
CA ASN A 212 -8.76 7.09 20.68
C ASN A 212 -8.80 8.37 19.81
N GLY A 213 -9.12 9.50 20.44
CA GLY A 213 -9.26 10.79 19.75
C GLY A 213 -7.96 11.24 19.08
N GLU A 214 -6.82 11.08 19.75
CA GLU A 214 -5.50 11.49 19.24
C GLU A 214 -5.12 10.75 17.95
N ILE A 215 -5.29 9.42 17.93
CA ILE A 215 -5.04 8.58 16.75
C ILE A 215 -5.97 9.00 15.61
N LEU A 216 -7.24 9.26 15.94
CA LEU A 216 -8.23 9.67 14.93
C LEU A 216 -7.87 11.03 14.32
N HIS A 217 -7.52 12.01 15.15
CA HIS A 217 -7.05 13.33 14.70
C HIS A 217 -5.79 13.23 13.84
N THR A 218 -4.82 12.42 14.26
CA THR A 218 -3.56 12.22 13.51
C THR A 218 -3.80 11.66 12.11
N ILE A 219 -4.79 10.78 11.95
CA ILE A 219 -5.03 10.11 10.66
C ILE A 219 -6.04 10.87 9.80
N LEU A 220 -7.16 11.32 10.36
CA LEU A 220 -8.26 11.92 9.61
C LEU A 220 -8.04 13.41 9.30
N LYS A 221 -7.50 14.19 10.24
CA LYS A 221 -7.35 15.65 10.05
C LYS A 221 -6.51 16.02 8.83
N PRO A 222 -5.36 15.34 8.53
CA PRO A 222 -4.57 15.68 7.35
C PRO A 222 -5.24 15.34 6.01
N ILE A 223 -6.17 14.38 6.01
CA ILE A 223 -6.77 13.85 4.78
C ILE A 223 -8.16 14.43 4.49
N ILE A 224 -8.80 15.11 5.44
CA ILE A 224 -10.13 15.72 5.24
C ILE A 224 -9.95 17.14 4.70
N ASP A 225 -10.77 17.50 3.71
CA ASP A 225 -10.85 18.88 3.21
C ASP A 225 -11.45 19.79 4.28
N GLU A 226 -10.84 20.95 4.50
CA GLU A 226 -11.25 21.92 5.53
C GLU A 226 -12.68 22.46 5.33
N LYS A 227 -13.21 22.37 4.10
CA LYS A 227 -14.60 22.74 3.78
C LYS A 227 -15.60 21.64 4.11
N SER A 228 -15.15 20.46 4.53
CA SER A 228 -16.02 19.34 4.86
C SER A 228 -16.90 19.68 6.05
N ARG A 229 -18.21 19.50 5.89
CA ARG A 229 -19.21 19.79 6.93
C ARG A 229 -19.81 18.53 7.53
N TYR A 230 -19.62 17.38 6.89
CA TYR A 230 -20.31 16.15 7.24
C TYR A 230 -19.36 14.98 7.40
N ILE A 231 -19.65 14.14 8.39
CA ILE A 231 -18.97 12.87 8.61
C ILE A 231 -20.00 11.77 8.91
N ALA A 232 -20.07 10.74 8.07
CA ALA A 232 -20.85 9.53 8.38
C ALA A 232 -19.94 8.52 9.08
N THR A 233 -20.31 8.04 10.26
CA THR A 233 -19.38 7.33 11.16
C THR A 233 -19.99 6.05 11.74
N PRO A 234 -19.17 5.09 12.19
CA PRO A 234 -19.68 4.02 13.05
C PRO A 234 -20.18 4.61 14.38
N ARG A 235 -21.03 3.87 15.09
CA ARG A 235 -21.58 4.27 16.39
C ARG A 235 -20.51 4.18 17.50
N ASN A 236 -19.53 5.08 17.47
CA ASN A 236 -18.42 5.19 18.41
C ASN A 236 -18.18 6.65 18.79
N TRP A 237 -18.26 6.99 20.09
CA TRP A 237 -18.14 8.36 20.62
C TRP A 237 -16.87 9.09 20.20
N THR A 238 -15.76 8.40 19.97
CA THR A 238 -14.51 9.04 19.52
C THR A 238 -14.71 9.85 18.24
N TYR A 239 -15.57 9.38 17.33
CA TYR A 239 -15.89 10.11 16.09
C TYR A 239 -16.77 11.33 16.31
N PHE A 240 -17.60 11.31 17.35
CA PHE A 240 -18.51 12.42 17.68
C PHE A 240 -17.71 13.58 18.27
N TYR A 241 -16.76 13.26 19.15
CA TYR A 241 -15.81 14.25 19.65
C TYR A 241 -14.95 14.80 18.51
N PHE A 242 -14.41 13.95 17.64
CA PHE A 242 -13.68 14.40 16.46
C PHE A 242 -14.51 15.35 15.58
N ALA A 243 -15.78 15.02 15.32
CA ALA A 243 -16.67 15.86 14.53
C ALA A 243 -16.91 17.22 15.21
N LYS A 244 -17.17 17.22 16.52
CA LYS A 244 -17.32 18.44 17.32
C LYS A 244 -16.07 19.32 17.24
N ASP A 245 -14.89 18.74 17.45
CA ASP A 245 -13.61 19.47 17.45
C ASP A 245 -13.28 20.09 16.09
N ASN A 246 -13.82 19.54 15.00
CA ASN A 246 -13.59 20.01 13.63
C ASN A 246 -14.81 20.73 13.01
N ASN A 247 -15.80 21.12 13.82
CA ASN A 247 -17.02 21.82 13.37
C ASN A 247 -17.80 21.06 12.28
N MET A 248 -17.81 19.73 12.35
CA MET A 248 -18.53 18.84 11.44
C MET A 248 -19.80 18.31 12.09
N LYS A 249 -20.82 18.06 11.27
CA LYS A 249 -22.04 17.35 11.67
C LYS A 249 -21.89 15.86 11.40
N VAL A 250 -22.41 15.04 12.32
CA VAL A 250 -22.37 13.58 12.22
C VAL A 250 -23.63 13.08 11.54
N ILE A 251 -23.49 12.30 10.46
CA ILE A 251 -24.59 11.64 9.78
C ILE A 251 -24.68 10.19 10.25
N ILE A 252 -25.89 9.74 10.60
CA ILE A 252 -26.14 8.39 11.12
C ILE A 252 -27.41 7.81 10.48
N ASP A 253 -27.35 6.52 10.15
CA ASP A 253 -28.52 5.73 9.74
C ASP A 253 -29.32 5.21 10.96
N GLY A 254 -30.63 5.47 10.94
CA GLY A 254 -31.62 4.96 11.89
C GLY A 254 -31.69 5.73 13.22
N SER A 255 -32.52 5.23 14.15
CA SER A 255 -32.58 5.75 15.52
C SER A 255 -31.34 5.34 16.32
N MET A 256 -30.84 6.26 17.16
CA MET A 256 -29.85 5.93 18.17
C MET A 256 -30.51 5.16 19.32
N GLY A 257 -29.91 4.06 19.75
CA GLY A 257 -30.30 3.36 21.00
C GLY A 257 -29.73 4.01 22.27
N PHE A 258 -29.25 5.26 22.19
CA PHE A 258 -28.60 5.98 23.29
C PHE A 258 -29.09 7.43 23.35
N ASN A 259 -29.03 8.03 24.53
CA ASN A 259 -29.53 9.37 24.83
C ASN A 259 -28.78 10.44 24.00
N THR A 260 -29.47 11.02 23.01
CA THR A 260 -28.91 12.01 22.08
C THR A 260 -28.71 13.39 22.69
N LYS A 261 -29.18 13.64 23.92
CA LYS A 261 -29.14 14.97 24.57
C LYS A 261 -27.78 15.68 24.48
N TYR A 262 -26.68 14.95 24.57
CA TYR A 262 -25.33 15.53 24.50
C TYR A 262 -24.87 15.95 23.10
N PHE A 263 -25.43 15.36 22.03
CA PHE A 263 -25.01 15.58 20.65
C PHE A 263 -26.18 15.92 19.70
N GLU A 264 -27.37 16.24 20.23
CA GLU A 264 -28.59 16.52 19.46
C GLU A 264 -28.40 17.58 18.38
N LYS A 265 -27.62 18.64 18.66
CA LYS A 265 -27.32 19.70 17.68
C LYS A 265 -26.24 19.31 16.66
N LEU A 266 -25.45 18.26 16.93
CA LEU A 266 -24.34 17.78 16.10
C LEU A 266 -24.75 16.64 15.17
N VAL A 267 -25.77 15.86 15.55
CA VAL A 267 -26.23 14.69 14.80
C VAL A 267 -27.33 15.08 13.82
N ILE A 268 -27.14 14.73 12.55
CA ILE A 268 -28.19 14.78 11.53
C ILE A 268 -28.67 13.35 11.29
N LEU A 269 -29.96 13.11 11.48
CA LEU A 269 -30.61 11.89 10.99
C LEU A 269 -30.63 11.95 9.47
N ASN A 270 -30.14 10.89 8.84
CA ASN A 270 -29.85 10.88 7.41
C ASN A 270 -31.12 11.07 6.55
N THR A 271 -31.35 12.28 6.08
CA THR A 271 -32.38 12.63 5.07
C THR A 271 -31.80 12.75 3.66
N CYS A 272 -30.47 12.66 3.51
CA CYS A 272 -29.72 13.05 2.31
C CYS A 272 -28.95 11.92 1.62
N GLY A 273 -29.07 10.67 2.06
CA GLY A 273 -28.51 9.49 1.38
C GLY A 273 -27.01 9.24 1.62
N MET A 274 -26.30 10.04 2.41
CA MET A 274 -24.94 9.74 2.88
C MET A 274 -24.99 8.73 4.02
N HIS A 275 -24.53 7.50 3.78
CA HIS A 275 -24.65 6.44 4.77
C HIS A 275 -23.50 5.46 4.67
N ASN A 276 -23.03 4.96 5.82
CA ASN A 276 -21.85 4.12 5.86
C ASN A 276 -22.07 2.66 5.39
N LYS A 277 -23.19 2.32 4.73
CA LYS A 277 -23.44 0.93 4.29
C LYS A 277 -22.48 0.48 3.20
N GLU A 278 -22.17 1.35 2.22
CA GLU A 278 -21.25 1.01 1.14
C GLU A 278 -19.82 0.81 1.67
N ILE A 279 -19.39 1.67 2.58
CA ILE A 279 -18.06 1.55 3.19
C ILE A 279 -17.96 0.29 4.06
N ILE A 280 -19.03 -0.10 4.77
CA ILE A 280 -19.13 -1.39 5.49
C ILE A 280 -19.06 -2.58 4.52
N LYS A 281 -19.76 -2.50 3.37
CA LYS A 281 -19.72 -3.54 2.32
C LYS A 281 -18.29 -3.71 1.79
N ARG A 282 -17.60 -2.60 1.48
CA ARG A 282 -16.19 -2.60 1.07
C ARG A 282 -15.29 -3.23 2.13
N GLY A 283 -15.55 -3.00 3.41
CA GLY A 283 -14.84 -3.65 4.51
C GLY A 283 -14.99 -5.18 4.51
N ARG A 284 -16.19 -5.69 4.20
CA ARG A 284 -16.44 -7.15 4.04
C ARG A 284 -15.74 -7.71 2.81
N GLU A 285 -15.73 -6.98 1.70
CA GLU A 285 -15.02 -7.36 0.47
C GLU A 285 -13.51 -7.41 0.71
N PHE A 286 -12.93 -6.46 1.44
CA PHE A 286 -11.53 -6.50 1.83
C PHE A 286 -11.20 -7.74 2.66
N LYS A 287 -12.07 -8.12 3.62
CA LYS A 287 -11.91 -9.37 4.38
C LYS A 287 -11.94 -10.61 3.46
N LYS A 288 -12.86 -10.66 2.48
CA LYS A 288 -12.92 -11.75 1.49
C LYS A 288 -11.66 -11.78 0.61
N PHE A 289 -11.17 -10.61 0.20
CA PHE A 289 -9.92 -10.46 -0.55
C PHE A 289 -8.72 -11.03 0.22
N LEU A 290 -8.59 -10.76 1.53
CA LEU A 290 -7.50 -11.35 2.32
C LEU A 290 -7.62 -12.87 2.48
N LYS A 291 -8.85 -13.40 2.55
CA LYS A 291 -9.09 -14.85 2.64
C LYS A 291 -8.59 -15.62 1.43
N SER A 292 -8.63 -15.06 0.22
CA SER A 292 -8.09 -15.73 -0.98
C SER A 292 -6.58 -16.00 -0.90
N PHE A 293 -5.86 -15.25 -0.06
CA PHE A 293 -4.44 -15.47 0.22
C PHE A 293 -4.18 -16.35 1.44
N HIS A 294 -5.21 -16.98 2.01
CA HIS A 294 -5.17 -17.65 3.32
C HIS A 294 -4.68 -16.70 4.42
N ASN A 295 -5.18 -15.45 4.38
CA ASN A 295 -4.71 -14.32 5.17
C ASN A 295 -3.23 -13.96 4.92
N VAL A 296 -2.84 -12.80 5.44
CA VAL A 296 -1.49 -12.24 5.28
C VAL A 296 -0.88 -11.97 6.64
N ALA A 297 0.44 -11.89 6.72
CA ALA A 297 1.08 -11.42 7.95
C ALA A 297 0.72 -9.95 8.17
N SER A 298 0.38 -9.60 9.40
CA SER A 298 -0.04 -8.24 9.75
C SER A 298 0.99 -7.19 9.40
N LYS A 299 2.28 -7.52 9.50
CA LYS A 299 3.38 -6.63 9.11
C LYS A 299 3.40 -6.23 7.63
N TYR A 300 2.66 -6.91 6.76
CA TYR A 300 2.52 -6.55 5.34
C TYR A 300 1.10 -6.11 4.99
N LEU A 301 0.24 -5.88 5.97
CA LEU A 301 -1.18 -5.59 5.76
C LEU A 301 -1.39 -4.37 4.87
N SER A 302 -0.66 -3.28 5.13
CA SER A 302 -0.64 -2.07 4.29
C SER A 302 -0.34 -2.36 2.81
N PHE A 303 0.57 -3.29 2.50
CA PHE A 303 0.89 -3.65 1.12
C PHE A 303 -0.30 -4.34 0.43
N TYR A 304 -1.03 -5.20 1.15
CA TYR A 304 -2.23 -5.82 0.61
C TYR A 304 -3.43 -4.86 0.55
N ILE A 305 -3.48 -3.86 1.43
CA ILE A 305 -4.42 -2.74 1.29
C ILE A 305 -4.14 -1.99 -0.02
N ASN A 306 -2.87 -1.69 -0.33
CA ASN A 306 -2.51 -1.04 -1.59
C ASN A 306 -2.94 -1.86 -2.83
N TRP A 307 -2.81 -3.19 -2.75
CA TRP A 307 -3.32 -4.09 -3.79
C TRP A 307 -4.84 -3.94 -3.91
N PHE A 308 -5.57 -4.05 -2.80
CA PHE A 308 -7.02 -3.95 -2.80
C PHE A 308 -7.50 -2.61 -3.35
N VAL A 309 -6.88 -1.50 -2.96
CA VAL A 309 -7.25 -0.17 -3.47
C VAL A 309 -7.03 -0.07 -4.99
N ILE A 310 -5.92 -0.60 -5.52
CA ILE A 310 -5.74 -0.67 -6.98
C ILE A 310 -6.87 -1.44 -7.66
N THR A 311 -7.37 -2.52 -7.06
CA THR A 311 -8.49 -3.28 -7.66
C THR A 311 -9.81 -2.51 -7.66
N LEU A 312 -9.91 -1.41 -6.91
CA LEU A 312 -11.08 -0.53 -6.88
C LEU A 312 -10.93 0.69 -7.79
N GLU A 313 -9.70 1.15 -8.01
CA GLU A 313 -9.41 2.37 -8.79
C GLU A 313 -9.16 2.11 -10.27
N GLU A 314 -8.60 0.95 -10.60
CA GLU A 314 -8.06 0.68 -11.94
C GLU A 314 -8.92 -0.40 -12.62
N THR A 315 -9.53 -0.07 -13.76
CA THR A 315 -10.15 -1.06 -14.66
C THR A 315 -9.10 -2.06 -15.16
N ASN A 316 -7.89 -1.58 -15.36
CA ASN A 316 -6.74 -2.35 -15.79
C ASN A 316 -5.65 -2.37 -14.71
N ILE A 317 -5.80 -3.31 -13.78
CA ILE A 317 -4.91 -3.51 -12.64
C ILE A 317 -3.44 -3.61 -13.08
N ALA A 318 -3.11 -4.40 -14.12
CA ALA A 318 -1.73 -4.61 -14.52
C ALA A 318 -1.05 -3.31 -14.98
N LEU A 319 -1.76 -2.49 -15.74
CA LEU A 319 -1.27 -1.19 -16.19
C LEU A 319 -1.17 -0.18 -15.05
N GLY A 320 -2.17 -0.15 -14.15
CA GLY A 320 -2.12 0.66 -12.94
C GLY A 320 -0.93 0.30 -12.04
N LEU A 321 -0.67 -1.01 -11.84
CA LEU A 321 0.51 -1.52 -11.15
C LEU A 321 1.80 -1.02 -11.81
N LEU A 322 1.92 -1.16 -13.12
CA LEU A 322 3.11 -0.77 -13.88
C LEU A 322 3.36 0.73 -13.78
N ARG A 323 2.34 1.56 -14.06
CA ARG A 323 2.43 3.03 -13.99
C ARG A 323 2.86 3.49 -12.60
N LYS A 324 2.21 3.01 -11.55
CA LYS A 324 2.53 3.40 -10.17
C LYS A 324 3.90 2.86 -9.73
N PHE A 325 4.32 1.68 -10.20
CA PHE A 325 5.63 1.12 -9.90
C PHE A 325 6.77 1.87 -10.59
N ILE A 326 6.68 2.15 -11.89
CA ILE A 326 7.74 2.87 -12.63
C ILE A 326 7.93 4.27 -12.08
N THR A 327 6.83 4.96 -11.83
CA THR A 327 6.86 6.36 -11.41
C THR A 327 7.05 6.52 -9.90
N GLY A 328 7.08 5.41 -9.15
CA GLY A 328 7.33 5.43 -7.71
C GLY A 328 8.80 5.75 -7.41
N LYS A 329 9.05 6.59 -6.41
CA LYS A 329 10.40 6.98 -5.97
C LYS A 329 10.75 6.27 -4.66
N LYS A 330 10.86 4.94 -4.68
CA LYS A 330 11.13 4.13 -3.47
C LYS A 330 12.21 3.10 -3.77
N GLN A 331 13.44 3.39 -3.33
CA GLN A 331 14.54 2.45 -3.40
C GLN A 331 14.39 1.42 -2.29
N LEU A 332 14.34 0.12 -2.65
CA LEU A 332 14.05 -0.98 -1.72
C LEU A 332 15.00 -2.16 -1.91
N ARG A 333 15.50 -2.68 -0.80
CA ARG A 333 16.36 -3.86 -0.66
C ARG A 333 15.54 -5.03 -0.13
N ALA A 334 16.07 -6.25 -0.29
CA ALA A 334 15.42 -7.46 0.23
C ALA A 334 15.34 -7.46 1.77
N GLU A 335 16.37 -6.93 2.44
CA GLU A 335 16.44 -6.83 3.89
C GLU A 335 15.40 -5.90 4.51
N ASP A 336 15.00 -4.84 3.79
CA ASP A 336 13.98 -3.89 4.24
C ASP A 336 12.66 -4.57 4.62
N PHE A 337 12.33 -5.68 3.95
CA PHE A 337 11.08 -6.40 4.19
C PHE A 337 11.06 -7.16 5.53
N LYS A 338 12.22 -7.31 6.18
CA LYS A 338 12.31 -7.90 7.52
C LYS A 338 11.83 -6.93 8.61
N ILE A 339 12.01 -5.63 8.39
CA ILE A 339 11.80 -4.53 9.34
C ILE A 339 10.58 -3.66 8.99
N VAL A 340 9.55 -4.27 8.39
CA VAL A 340 8.30 -3.59 8.03
C VAL A 340 7.32 -3.71 9.18
N ASN A 341 6.61 -2.63 9.50
CA ASN A 341 5.50 -2.65 10.43
C ASN A 341 4.14 -2.77 9.72
N TYR A 342 3.07 -3.02 10.47
CA TYR A 342 1.74 -3.21 9.87
C TYR A 342 1.20 -1.97 9.12
N LYS A 343 1.75 -0.78 9.40
CA LYS A 343 1.46 0.48 8.68
C LYS A 343 2.19 0.58 7.33
N GLY A 344 3.14 -0.31 7.05
CA GLY A 344 3.93 -0.34 5.80
C GLY A 344 5.17 0.53 5.81
N GLU A 345 5.54 1.02 6.99
CA GLU A 345 6.78 1.77 7.20
C GLU A 345 7.95 0.79 7.26
N ILE A 346 9.06 1.19 6.64
CA ILE A 346 10.31 0.43 6.64
C ILE A 346 11.24 1.13 7.62
N LEU A 347 11.50 0.47 8.74
CA LEU A 347 12.15 1.07 9.90
C LEU A 347 13.69 1.01 9.76
N ARG A 348 14.26 1.68 8.76
CA ARG A 348 15.71 1.66 8.50
C ARG A 348 16.54 2.28 9.63
N ASP A 349 15.98 3.30 10.29
CA ASP A 349 16.72 4.20 11.20
C ASP A 349 16.19 4.19 12.65
N THR A 350 15.29 3.26 13.03
CA THR A 350 14.78 3.19 14.42
C THR A 350 15.76 2.55 15.41
N ASN A 351 16.99 2.22 15.00
CA ASN A 351 18.08 1.80 15.88
C ASN A 351 19.16 2.89 16.04
N PHE A 352 18.84 4.15 15.74
CA PHE A 352 19.73 5.31 15.96
C PHE A 352 19.17 6.35 16.93
N CYS A 353 18.10 6.03 17.68
CA CYS A 353 17.61 6.84 18.79
C CYS A 353 17.44 5.96 20.03
N ASP A 354 18.55 5.69 20.71
CA ASP A 354 18.60 5.44 22.16
C ASP A 354 20.00 5.78 22.73
N GLU A 355 20.71 6.73 22.10
CA GLU A 355 21.91 7.37 22.66
C GLU A 355 21.88 8.86 22.29
N THR A 356 21.24 9.67 23.13
CA THR A 356 21.60 11.08 23.41
C THR A 356 20.61 11.63 24.45
N ILE A 357 20.75 11.14 25.67
CA ILE A 357 20.75 12.05 26.82
C ILE A 357 22.12 12.71 26.76
N CYS A 358 22.18 13.95 26.24
CA CYS A 358 23.24 14.92 26.52
C CYS A 358 22.63 16.30 26.22
N GLU A 359 22.20 16.95 27.30
CA GLU A 359 22.50 18.35 27.61
C GLU A 359 22.81 19.27 26.41
N PHE A 360 21.85 20.14 26.05
CA PHE A 360 21.86 21.58 26.37
C PHE A 360 20.55 22.24 25.88
#